data_AF-A0A0C2G654-F1
#
_entry.id   AF-A0A0C2G654-F1
#
_cell.length_a   1.000
_cell.length_b   1.000
_cell.length_c   1.000
_cell.angle_alpha   90.00
_cell.angle_beta   90.00
_cell.angle_gamma   90.00
#
_symmetry.space_group_name_H-M   'P 1'
#
loop_
_entity.id
_entity.type
_entity.pdbx_description
1 polymer ?
#
loop_
_entity_poly.entity_id
_entity_poly.type
_entity_poly.pdbx_seq_one_letter_code
_entity_poly.pdbx_strand_id
1 'polypeptide(L)'
;MAWANQGMQALIPVINRVQDAFSQLGTTVNFELPQIAVVGGQSAGKSSVLENFVGKDFLPRGSGIVTRRPLILQLIQDRNEYAEFLHKKGQYFTDFDAVRKEIEDETDRVTGLNKGISPHPINLRVFSPNVLNLTLIDLPGLTKVPVGDQPPDIEHQIREMILTFISRETCLILAVTPANSDLATSDALKLAKEVDPQGLRTIGVLTKLDLMDEGTDAREILENRLFPLRRGYVGVVNRGQKDIVGKKDIRAALDAERKFFLAHPSYRHMADRLGTQYLQHTLNQQLTNHIRDTLPTLRDSLQKKLFALEKDVAEYKNFQPNDPGRKTKALLQLFHERFPFEIVKMEIDEKEMRKEIQFAIRNIHGIRWV
;
A
#
# COMPACT_ATOMS: atom_id res chain seq x y z
N MET A 1 -4.74 -13.01 -24.65
CA MET A 1 -3.26 -13.03 -24.55
C MET A 1 -2.91 -13.53 -23.16
N ALA A 2 -2.25 -14.68 -23.05
CA ALA A 2 -1.82 -15.23 -21.76
C ALA A 2 -0.69 -14.35 -21.21
N TRP A 3 -0.96 -13.66 -20.10
CA TRP A 3 -0.07 -12.64 -19.56
C TRP A 3 1.08 -13.26 -18.76
N ALA A 4 2.31 -12.97 -19.19
CA ALA A 4 3.56 -13.66 -18.85
C ALA A 4 4.16 -13.35 -17.46
N ASN A 5 3.37 -13.28 -16.39
CA ASN A 5 3.86 -12.90 -15.04
C ASN A 5 3.48 -13.86 -13.89
N GLN A 6 2.93 -15.04 -14.16
CA GLN A 6 2.46 -15.98 -13.11
C GLN A 6 3.53 -16.33 -12.06
N GLY A 7 4.80 -16.52 -12.46
CA GLY A 7 5.88 -16.83 -11.52
C GLY A 7 6.26 -15.69 -10.57
N MET A 8 6.11 -14.43 -11.00
CA MET A 8 6.44 -13.27 -10.15
C MET A 8 5.26 -12.84 -9.26
N GLN A 9 4.02 -13.13 -9.66
CA GLN A 9 2.86 -12.95 -8.79
C GLN A 9 2.92 -13.84 -7.53
N ALA A 10 3.64 -14.96 -7.59
CA ALA A 10 3.89 -15.84 -6.43
C ALA A 10 4.84 -15.21 -5.39
N LEU A 11 5.61 -14.17 -5.75
CA LEU A 11 6.51 -13.49 -4.79
C LEU A 11 5.75 -12.56 -3.84
N ILE A 12 4.58 -12.06 -4.24
CA ILE A 12 3.79 -11.13 -3.43
C ILE A 12 3.29 -11.80 -2.15
N PRO A 13 2.69 -13.02 -2.18
CA PRO A 13 2.36 -13.76 -0.96
C PRO A 13 3.55 -14.05 -0.04
N VAL A 14 4.74 -14.30 -0.60
CA VAL A 14 5.97 -14.52 0.18
C VAL A 14 6.35 -13.22 0.91
N ILE A 15 6.36 -12.10 0.20
CA ILE A 15 6.64 -10.78 0.76
C ILE A 15 5.63 -10.42 1.86
N ASN A 16 4.34 -10.69 1.65
CA ASN A 16 3.30 -10.45 2.65
C ASN A 16 3.55 -11.26 3.92
N ARG A 17 3.81 -12.58 3.81
CA ARG A 17 4.15 -13.43 4.98
C ARG A 17 5.34 -12.87 5.77
N VAL A 18 6.36 -12.39 5.07
CA VAL A 18 7.53 -11.76 5.68
C VAL A 18 7.14 -10.46 6.40
N GLN A 19 6.32 -9.60 5.78
CA GLN A 19 5.81 -8.36 6.39
C GLN A 19 5.05 -8.62 7.71
N ASP A 20 4.23 -9.66 7.71
CA ASP A 20 3.39 -10.01 8.85
C ASP A 20 4.19 -10.56 10.01
N ALA A 21 5.17 -11.42 9.72
CA ALA A 21 6.09 -11.93 10.73
C ALA A 21 6.79 -10.75 11.45
N PHE A 22 7.30 -9.77 10.70
CA PHE A 22 7.96 -8.60 11.28
C PHE A 22 7.02 -7.67 12.04
N SER A 23 5.80 -7.47 11.54
CA SER A 23 4.79 -6.65 12.23
C SER A 23 4.37 -7.25 13.57
N GLN A 24 4.31 -8.59 13.67
CA GLN A 24 3.97 -9.30 14.90
C GLN A 24 5.14 -9.39 15.89
N LEU A 25 6.37 -9.47 15.37
CA LEU A 25 7.59 -9.54 16.17
C LEU A 25 7.84 -8.28 17.00
N GLY A 26 7.28 -7.12 16.60
CA GLY A 26 7.57 -5.83 17.24
C GLY A 26 9.06 -5.45 17.17
N THR A 27 9.86 -6.21 16.42
CA THR A 27 11.30 -6.01 16.30
C THR A 27 11.60 -4.81 15.43
N THR A 28 12.64 -4.05 15.77
CA THR A 28 13.18 -2.91 15.02
C THR A 28 13.81 -3.30 13.67
N VAL A 29 13.67 -4.56 13.25
CA VAL A 29 14.18 -5.02 11.97
C VAL A 29 13.24 -4.52 10.86
N ASN A 30 13.40 -3.25 10.51
CA ASN A 30 12.79 -2.64 9.33
C ASN A 30 13.29 -3.40 8.10
N PHE A 31 12.42 -4.22 7.53
CA PHE A 31 12.59 -4.73 6.18
C PHE A 31 11.84 -3.81 5.22
N GLU A 32 12.59 -3.31 4.27
CA GLU A 32 12.13 -2.48 3.19
C GLU A 32 11.52 -3.39 2.11
N LEU A 33 10.31 -3.87 2.40
CA LEU A 33 9.52 -4.59 1.42
C LEU A 33 8.96 -3.61 0.39
N PRO A 34 8.89 -3.97 -0.90
CA PRO A 34 8.28 -3.14 -1.92
C PRO A 34 6.78 -2.92 -1.67
N GLN A 35 6.37 -1.65 -1.59
CA GLN A 35 4.98 -1.26 -1.27
C GLN A 35 4.56 -0.08 -2.13
N ILE A 36 3.26 0.19 -2.20
CA ILE A 36 2.73 1.39 -2.84
C ILE A 36 2.08 2.27 -1.77
N ALA A 37 2.67 3.42 -1.46
CA ALA A 37 2.06 4.40 -0.57
C ALA A 37 1.19 5.37 -1.35
N VAL A 38 -0.06 5.54 -0.93
CA VAL A 38 -1.01 6.48 -1.53
C VAL A 38 -0.91 7.81 -0.80
N VAL A 39 -0.46 8.84 -1.52
CA VAL A 39 -0.29 10.19 -0.97
C VAL A 39 -1.17 11.19 -1.70
N GLY A 40 -1.68 12.16 -0.95
CA GLY A 40 -2.44 13.26 -1.52
C GLY A 40 -3.27 13.99 -0.48
N GLY A 41 -3.72 15.19 -0.85
CA GLY A 41 -4.53 16.04 0.02
C GLY A 41 -5.78 15.35 0.54
N GLN A 42 -6.37 15.91 1.60
CA GLN A 42 -7.69 15.52 2.05
C GLN A 42 -8.69 15.60 0.88
N SER A 43 -9.56 14.60 0.75
CA SER A 43 -10.59 14.56 -0.30
C SER A 43 -10.06 14.51 -1.75
N ALA A 44 -8.77 14.22 -1.96
CA ALA A 44 -8.19 13.99 -3.30
C ALA A 44 -8.72 12.72 -4.00
N GLY A 45 -9.47 11.86 -3.29
CA GLY A 45 -10.03 10.62 -3.84
C GLY A 45 -9.22 9.35 -3.58
N LYS A 46 -8.24 9.39 -2.65
CA LYS A 46 -7.41 8.24 -2.26
C LYS A 46 -8.23 6.99 -1.95
N SER A 47 -9.14 7.09 -0.98
CA SER A 47 -9.98 5.97 -0.55
C SER A 47 -10.88 5.45 -1.68
N SER A 48 -11.40 6.34 -2.54
CA SER A 48 -12.19 5.90 -3.70
C SER A 48 -11.36 5.11 -4.71
N VAL A 49 -10.09 5.48 -4.94
CA VAL A 49 -9.18 4.70 -5.81
C VAL A 49 -8.95 3.30 -5.24
N LEU A 50 -8.72 3.20 -3.92
CA LEU A 50 -8.50 1.93 -3.24
C LEU A 50 -9.74 1.03 -3.26
N GLU A 51 -10.92 1.58 -3.01
CA GLU A 51 -12.19 0.84 -3.06
C GLU A 51 -12.53 0.35 -4.46
N ASN A 52 -12.21 1.12 -5.50
CA ASN A 52 -12.39 0.66 -6.88
C ASN A 52 -11.51 -0.55 -7.20
N PHE A 53 -10.32 -0.68 -6.60
CA PHE A 53 -9.47 -1.87 -6.79
C PHE A 53 -10.05 -3.12 -6.12
N VAL A 54 -10.73 -2.95 -4.99
CA VAL A 54 -11.41 -4.05 -4.28
C VAL A 54 -12.76 -4.38 -4.92
N GLY A 55 -13.43 -3.39 -5.49
CA GLY A 55 -14.80 -3.54 -5.98
C GLY A 55 -15.85 -3.53 -4.86
N LYS A 56 -15.51 -3.01 -3.67
CA LYS A 56 -16.41 -2.89 -2.51
C LYS A 56 -16.19 -1.57 -1.78
N ASP A 57 -17.24 -1.08 -1.12
CA ASP A 57 -17.14 0.02 -0.16
C ASP A 57 -16.73 -0.54 1.20
N PHE A 58 -15.58 -0.15 1.73
CA PHE A 58 -15.05 -0.67 3.00
C PHE A 58 -14.18 0.31 3.74
N LEU A 59 -13.77 1.41 3.11
CA LEU A 59 -13.03 2.46 3.77
C LEU A 59 -14.01 3.43 4.45
N PRO A 60 -13.65 3.97 5.62
CA PRO A 60 -14.47 4.96 6.28
C PRO A 60 -14.68 6.19 5.38
N ARG A 61 -15.84 6.83 5.47
CA ARG A 61 -16.19 8.03 4.69
C ARG A 61 -16.85 9.06 5.61
N GLY A 62 -16.46 10.33 5.48
CA GLY A 62 -17.01 11.40 6.32
C GLY A 62 -16.40 12.77 6.06
N SER A 63 -16.93 13.79 6.74
CA SER A 63 -16.37 15.15 6.77
C SER A 63 -15.21 15.23 7.78
N GLY A 64 -14.11 15.87 7.39
CA GLY A 64 -12.90 15.96 8.22
C GLY A 64 -11.85 14.90 7.87
N ILE A 65 -10.87 14.70 8.75
CA ILE A 65 -9.84 13.67 8.56
C ILE A 65 -10.44 12.31 8.91
N VAL A 66 -10.75 11.55 7.87
CA VAL A 66 -11.38 10.23 7.99
C VAL A 66 -10.31 9.17 8.27
N THR A 67 -9.28 9.11 7.43
CA THR A 67 -8.10 8.26 7.64
C THR A 67 -7.16 8.92 8.66
N ARG A 68 -7.20 8.49 9.92
CA ARG A 68 -6.33 9.00 11.02
C ARG A 68 -5.16 8.09 11.37
N ARG A 69 -5.10 6.91 10.75
CA ARG A 69 -4.03 5.91 10.89
C ARG A 69 -3.65 5.39 9.51
N PRO A 70 -2.38 5.00 9.27
CA PRO A 70 -2.03 4.27 8.07
C PRO A 70 -2.84 2.97 7.98
N LEU A 71 -3.35 2.62 6.80
CA LEU A 71 -3.96 1.32 6.53
C LEU A 71 -3.10 0.57 5.53
N ILE A 72 -2.47 -0.51 5.98
CA ILE A 72 -1.75 -1.45 5.12
C ILE A 72 -2.79 -2.43 4.59
N LEU A 73 -3.16 -2.25 3.33
CA LEU A 73 -4.13 -3.06 2.59
C LEU A 73 -3.40 -4.05 1.68
N GLN A 74 -3.49 -5.33 2.01
CA GLN A 74 -3.00 -6.43 1.19
C GLN A 74 -4.16 -7.05 0.41
N LEU A 75 -4.15 -6.88 -0.90
CA LEU A 75 -5.07 -7.54 -1.82
C LEU A 75 -4.46 -8.86 -2.25
N ILE A 76 -5.20 -9.94 -2.07
CA ILE A 76 -4.77 -11.31 -2.36
C ILE A 76 -5.82 -11.95 -3.26
N GLN A 77 -5.38 -12.43 -4.43
CA GLN A 77 -6.26 -13.13 -5.34
C GLN A 77 -6.59 -14.52 -4.75
N ASP A 78 -7.85 -14.75 -4.45
CA ASP A 78 -8.36 -16.01 -3.90
C ASP A 78 -9.71 -16.38 -4.54
N ARG A 79 -10.14 -17.64 -4.45
CA ARG A 79 -11.47 -18.05 -4.93
C ARG A 79 -12.59 -17.54 -4.03
N ASN A 80 -12.30 -17.36 -2.75
CA ASN A 80 -13.23 -16.89 -1.74
C ASN A 80 -13.09 -15.38 -1.56
N GLU A 81 -14.20 -14.72 -1.26
CA GLU A 81 -14.23 -13.28 -0.99
C GLU A 81 -14.43 -13.03 0.51
N TYR A 82 -13.39 -12.57 1.20
CA TYR A 82 -13.41 -12.24 2.62
C TYR A 82 -12.26 -11.31 3.01
N ALA A 83 -12.31 -10.76 4.21
CA ALA A 83 -11.26 -9.94 4.79
C ALA A 83 -10.81 -10.46 6.16
N GLU A 84 -9.56 -10.18 6.52
CA GLU A 84 -8.94 -10.54 7.79
C GLU A 84 -8.12 -9.36 8.31
N PHE A 85 -8.26 -9.05 9.60
CA PHE A 85 -7.43 -8.06 10.28
C PHE A 85 -6.35 -8.75 11.10
N LEU A 86 -5.13 -8.22 11.05
CA LEU A 86 -4.01 -8.78 11.82
C LEU A 86 -4.27 -8.75 13.34
N HIS A 87 -4.99 -7.74 13.83
CA HIS A 87 -5.34 -7.59 15.24
C HIS A 87 -6.55 -8.44 15.67
N LYS A 88 -7.26 -9.08 14.73
CA LYS A 88 -8.39 -10.01 14.99
C LYS A 88 -8.13 -11.38 14.35
N LYS A 89 -7.08 -12.06 14.83
CA LYS A 89 -6.66 -13.38 14.33
C LYS A 89 -7.82 -14.39 14.37
N GLY A 90 -8.02 -15.10 13.26
CA GLY A 90 -9.04 -16.14 13.13
C GLY A 90 -10.46 -15.62 12.91
N GLN A 91 -10.67 -14.30 12.79
CA GLN A 91 -11.96 -13.73 12.43
C GLN A 91 -11.99 -13.37 10.94
N TYR A 92 -12.93 -13.97 10.22
CA TYR A 92 -13.18 -13.70 8.80
C TYR A 92 -14.36 -12.75 8.64
N PHE A 93 -14.18 -11.71 7.83
CA PHE A 93 -15.21 -10.73 7.52
C PHE A 93 -15.68 -10.92 6.08
N THR A 94 -16.95 -11.28 5.88
CA THR A 94 -17.56 -11.37 4.55
C THR A 94 -18.41 -10.13 4.24
N ASP A 95 -18.84 -9.40 5.27
CA ASP A 95 -19.53 -8.13 5.17
C ASP A 95 -18.52 -6.97 5.22
N PHE A 96 -18.41 -6.22 4.12
CA PHE A 96 -17.50 -5.08 4.02
C PHE A 96 -17.99 -3.83 4.75
N ASP A 97 -19.27 -3.75 5.13
CA ASP A 97 -19.73 -2.73 6.07
C ASP A 97 -19.18 -3.02 7.48
N ALA A 98 -19.07 -4.30 7.87
CA ALA A 98 -18.40 -4.70 9.11
C ALA A 98 -16.88 -4.45 9.06
N VAL A 99 -16.24 -4.62 7.90
CA VAL A 99 -14.83 -4.23 7.69
C VAL A 99 -14.66 -2.72 7.90
N ARG A 100 -15.55 -1.90 7.33
CA ARG A 100 -15.52 -0.44 7.51
C ARG A 100 -15.64 -0.07 8.98
N LYS A 101 -16.64 -0.63 9.66
CA LYS A 101 -16.86 -0.39 11.09
C LYS A 101 -15.65 -0.79 11.92
N GLU A 102 -15.02 -1.92 11.62
CA GLU A 102 -13.81 -2.34 12.32
C GLU A 102 -12.65 -1.35 12.16
N ILE A 103 -12.46 -0.78 10.97
CA ILE A 103 -11.43 0.25 10.75
C ILE A 103 -11.73 1.49 11.58
N GLU A 104 -13.01 1.91 11.67
CA GLU A 104 -13.45 3.04 12.49
C GLU A 104 -13.23 2.77 13.97
N ASP A 105 -13.72 1.65 14.49
CA ASP A 105 -13.61 1.23 15.88
C ASP A 105 -12.13 1.12 16.32
N GLU A 106 -11.28 0.50 15.49
CA GLU A 106 -9.85 0.33 15.77
C GLU A 106 -9.09 1.68 15.66
N THR A 107 -9.56 2.60 14.83
CA THR A 107 -9.01 3.96 14.77
C THR A 107 -9.35 4.72 16.05
N ASP A 108 -10.63 4.75 16.44
CA ASP A 108 -11.11 5.46 17.63
C ASP A 108 -10.52 4.89 18.92
N ARG A 109 -10.31 3.57 18.99
CA ARG A 109 -9.65 2.92 20.13
C ARG A 109 -8.24 3.48 20.40
N VAL A 110 -7.51 3.86 19.36
CA VAL A 110 -6.09 4.30 19.47
C VAL A 110 -5.96 5.82 19.48
N THR A 111 -6.73 6.54 18.67
CA THR A 111 -6.59 8.00 18.54
C THR A 111 -7.61 8.77 19.39
N GLY A 112 -8.56 8.08 20.00
CA GLY A 112 -9.68 8.68 20.71
C GLY A 112 -10.63 9.43 19.78
N LEU A 113 -11.65 10.05 20.37
CA LEU A 113 -12.65 10.83 19.63
C LEU A 113 -12.17 12.25 19.29
N ASN A 114 -11.03 12.69 19.85
CA ASN A 114 -10.48 14.04 19.71
C ASN A 114 -9.79 14.29 18.35
N LYS A 115 -10.11 13.48 17.32
CA LYS A 115 -9.57 13.61 15.95
C LYS A 115 -8.04 13.59 15.82
N GLY A 116 -7.33 13.03 16.81
CA GLY A 116 -5.89 12.81 16.75
C GLY A 116 -5.51 11.79 15.66
N ILE A 117 -4.22 11.71 15.35
CA ILE A 117 -3.66 10.72 14.42
C ILE A 117 -2.69 9.79 15.14
N SER A 118 -2.44 8.61 14.59
CA SER A 118 -1.43 7.69 15.11
C SER A 118 -0.65 7.06 13.96
N PRO A 119 0.69 6.96 14.07
CA PRO A 119 1.53 6.34 13.04
C PRO A 119 1.40 4.81 13.02
N HIS A 120 0.72 4.20 14.01
CA HIS A 120 0.57 2.76 14.12
C HIS A 120 -0.42 2.24 13.06
N PRO A 121 0.02 1.41 12.11
CA PRO A 121 -0.83 0.98 11.01
C PRO A 121 -1.94 0.02 11.47
N ILE A 122 -3.04 0.00 10.72
CA ILE A 122 -4.02 -1.10 10.72
C ILE A 122 -3.63 -2.02 9.55
N ASN A 123 -3.52 -3.32 9.79
CA ASN A 123 -3.19 -4.30 8.76
C ASN A 123 -4.45 -5.07 8.37
N LEU A 124 -4.85 -4.94 7.11
CA LEU A 124 -6.05 -5.53 6.53
C LEU A 124 -5.68 -6.35 5.30
N ARG A 125 -6.09 -7.62 5.28
CA ARG A 125 -6.04 -8.48 4.10
C ARG A 125 -7.41 -8.59 3.50
N VAL A 126 -7.50 -8.46 2.18
CA VAL A 126 -8.72 -8.72 1.41
C VAL A 126 -8.41 -9.79 0.39
N PHE A 127 -9.13 -10.90 0.51
CA PHE A 127 -9.11 -12.04 -0.40
C PHE A 127 -10.28 -11.88 -1.36
N SER A 128 -10.06 -11.94 -2.67
CA SER A 128 -11.14 -11.86 -3.67
C SER A 128 -10.68 -12.41 -5.02
N PRO A 129 -11.58 -12.98 -5.84
CA PRO A 129 -11.23 -13.42 -7.20
C PRO A 129 -11.04 -12.24 -8.17
N ASN A 130 -11.50 -11.05 -7.78
CA ASN A 130 -11.56 -9.87 -8.64
C ASN A 130 -10.38 -8.90 -8.43
N VAL A 131 -9.43 -9.23 -7.55
CA VAL A 131 -8.28 -8.39 -7.23
C VAL A 131 -6.98 -8.97 -7.79
N LEU A 132 -6.02 -8.09 -8.08
CA LEU A 132 -4.63 -8.48 -8.30
C LEU A 132 -3.87 -8.48 -6.97
N ASN A 133 -2.90 -9.37 -6.84
CA ASN A 133 -1.97 -9.36 -5.71
C ASN A 133 -1.26 -8.00 -5.64
N LEU A 134 -1.55 -7.21 -4.61
CA LEU A 134 -1.08 -5.83 -4.45
C LEU A 134 -1.04 -5.47 -2.97
N THR A 135 -0.02 -4.71 -2.55
CA THR A 135 0.05 -4.15 -1.19
C THR A 135 0.08 -2.63 -1.30
N LEU A 136 -0.94 -2.00 -0.73
CA LEU A 136 -1.20 -0.57 -0.76
C LEU A 136 -1.20 -0.02 0.66
N ILE A 137 -0.64 1.16 0.86
CA ILE A 137 -0.69 1.87 2.14
C ILE A 137 -1.56 3.11 1.93
N ASP A 138 -2.76 3.12 2.52
CA ASP A 138 -3.55 4.36 2.62
C ASP A 138 -2.96 5.21 3.74
N LEU A 139 -2.62 6.45 3.43
CA LEU A 139 -2.09 7.40 4.39
C LEU A 139 -3.09 8.53 4.64
N PRO A 140 -3.10 9.11 5.86
CA PRO A 140 -3.88 10.31 6.14
C PRO A 140 -3.69 11.40 5.09
N GLY A 141 -4.79 12.05 4.70
CA GLY A 141 -4.71 13.16 3.74
C GLY A 141 -4.12 14.41 4.37
N LEU A 142 -3.27 15.11 3.62
CA LEU A 142 -2.72 16.39 4.07
C LEU A 142 -3.83 17.42 4.27
N THR A 143 -3.79 18.10 5.41
CA THR A 143 -4.70 19.17 5.81
C THR A 143 -3.89 20.42 6.15
N LYS A 144 -4.29 21.58 5.64
CA LYS A 144 -3.59 22.85 5.88
C LYS A 144 -4.09 23.61 7.11
N VAL A 145 -5.31 23.31 7.55
CA VAL A 145 -5.96 23.99 8.68
C VAL A 145 -6.55 22.92 9.60
N PRO A 146 -6.23 22.95 10.91
CA PRO A 146 -6.84 22.05 11.87
C PRO A 146 -8.35 22.34 12.01
N VAL A 147 -9.15 21.29 12.14
CA VAL A 147 -10.61 21.40 12.30
C VAL A 147 -11.11 20.65 13.55
N GLY A 148 -11.97 21.30 14.33
CA GLY A 148 -12.46 20.75 15.60
C GLY A 148 -11.33 20.63 16.63
N ASP A 149 -11.22 19.47 17.28
CA ASP A 149 -10.25 19.23 18.37
C ASP A 149 -8.85 18.81 17.87
N GLN A 150 -8.55 19.03 16.58
CA GLN A 150 -7.25 18.69 16.01
C GLN A 150 -6.15 19.59 16.57
N PRO A 151 -4.94 19.04 16.82
CA PRO A 151 -3.84 19.84 17.32
C PRO A 151 -3.36 20.83 16.24
N PRO A 152 -2.81 22.00 16.63
CA PRO A 152 -2.42 23.05 15.69
C PRO A 152 -1.30 22.61 14.73
N ASP A 153 -0.50 21.62 15.11
CA ASP A 153 0.60 21.03 14.33
C ASP A 153 0.17 19.79 13.53
N ILE A 154 -1.13 19.53 13.36
CA ILE A 154 -1.63 18.33 12.67
C ILE A 154 -1.06 18.16 11.25
N GLU A 155 -0.86 19.27 10.52
CA GLU A 155 -0.24 19.25 9.20
C GLU A 155 1.17 18.64 9.25
N HIS A 156 1.98 19.08 10.22
CA HIS A 156 3.33 18.57 10.43
C HIS A 156 3.33 17.10 10.83
N GLN A 157 2.44 16.70 11.74
CA GLN A 157 2.34 15.29 12.17
C GLN A 157 1.96 14.35 11.01
N ILE A 158 0.98 14.74 10.17
CA ILE A 158 0.59 13.94 8.99
C ILE A 158 1.73 13.88 7.98
N ARG A 159 2.40 15.01 7.74
CA ARG A 159 3.55 15.08 6.83
C ARG A 159 4.69 14.18 7.29
N GLU A 160 5.08 14.25 8.56
CA GLU A 160 6.13 13.40 9.12
C GLU A 160 5.75 11.93 9.01
N MET A 161 4.51 11.58 9.34
CA MET A 161 3.99 10.22 9.17
C MET A 161 4.13 9.74 7.73
N ILE A 162 3.69 10.53 6.74
CA ILE A 162 3.82 10.18 5.32
C ILE A 162 5.29 9.96 4.94
N LEU A 163 6.19 10.85 5.37
CA LEU A 163 7.62 10.78 5.08
C LEU A 163 8.27 9.51 5.63
N THR A 164 7.78 8.94 6.74
CA THR A 164 8.29 7.65 7.26
C THR A 164 8.07 6.47 6.29
N PHE A 165 7.08 6.57 5.39
CA PHE A 165 6.80 5.58 4.37
C PHE A 165 7.48 5.94 3.04
N ILE A 166 7.24 7.14 2.52
CA ILE A 166 7.67 7.50 1.16
C ILE A 166 9.17 7.81 1.04
N SER A 167 9.89 8.05 2.14
CA SER A 167 11.34 8.25 2.09
C SER A 167 12.12 6.96 1.80
N ARG A 168 11.47 5.79 1.93
CA ARG A 168 12.07 4.49 1.62
C ARG A 168 12.19 4.32 0.11
N GLU A 169 13.37 3.92 -0.37
CA GLU A 169 13.62 3.75 -1.81
C GLU A 169 12.78 2.62 -2.42
N THR A 170 12.43 1.64 -1.60
CA THR A 170 11.57 0.49 -1.94
C THR A 170 10.08 0.83 -1.99
N CYS A 171 9.68 2.04 -1.60
CA CYS A 171 8.29 2.47 -1.63
C CYS A 171 7.99 3.16 -2.97
N LEU A 172 7.09 2.60 -3.76
CA LEU A 172 6.44 3.32 -4.86
C LEU A 172 5.49 4.37 -4.28
N ILE A 173 5.42 5.53 -4.94
CA ILE A 173 4.57 6.64 -4.52
C ILE A 173 3.41 6.77 -5.51
N LEU A 174 2.18 6.60 -5.04
CA LEU A 174 0.98 6.89 -5.80
C LEU A 174 0.50 8.31 -5.44
N ALA A 175 0.87 9.28 -6.27
CA ALA A 175 0.56 10.69 -6.05
C ALA A 175 -0.82 11.05 -6.61
N VAL A 176 -1.83 11.05 -5.75
CA VAL A 176 -3.24 11.31 -6.10
C VAL A 176 -3.53 12.81 -6.03
N THR A 177 -3.88 13.39 -7.18
CA THR A 177 -4.23 14.81 -7.32
C THR A 177 -5.59 14.96 -7.99
N PRO A 178 -6.50 15.80 -7.47
CA PRO A 178 -7.76 16.07 -8.16
C PRO A 178 -7.55 17.04 -9.33
N ALA A 179 -8.17 16.75 -10.47
CA ALA A 179 -8.00 17.51 -11.72
C ALA A 179 -8.72 18.86 -11.73
N ASN A 180 -9.69 19.05 -10.84
CA ASN A 180 -10.39 20.32 -10.65
C ASN A 180 -9.60 21.33 -9.77
N SER A 181 -8.30 21.10 -9.59
CA SER A 181 -7.38 21.99 -8.90
C SER A 181 -6.07 22.06 -9.69
N ASP A 182 -5.38 23.21 -9.61
CA ASP A 182 -4.10 23.37 -10.29
C ASP A 182 -3.07 22.36 -9.82
N LEU A 183 -2.45 21.66 -10.78
CA LEU A 183 -1.43 20.63 -10.51
C LEU A 183 -0.25 21.18 -9.69
N ALA A 184 0.09 22.46 -9.89
CA ALA A 184 1.16 23.16 -9.18
C ALA A 184 0.90 23.28 -7.67
N THR A 185 -0.37 23.17 -7.24
CA THR A 185 -0.77 23.22 -5.83
C THR A 185 -0.84 21.83 -5.18
N SER A 186 -0.50 20.77 -5.92
CA SER A 186 -0.57 19.39 -5.45
C SER A 186 0.43 19.11 -4.34
N ASP A 187 -0.09 18.95 -3.12
CA ASP A 187 0.72 18.53 -1.98
C ASP A 187 1.31 17.11 -2.19
N ALA A 188 0.63 16.26 -2.96
CA ALA A 188 1.10 14.92 -3.32
C ALA A 188 2.40 14.97 -4.12
N LEU A 189 2.43 15.79 -5.18
CA LEU A 189 3.58 15.94 -6.06
C LEU A 189 4.72 16.69 -5.38
N LYS A 190 4.40 17.67 -4.53
CA LYS A 190 5.39 18.37 -3.70
C LYS A 190 6.15 17.38 -2.81
N LEU A 191 5.43 16.56 -2.03
CA LEU A 191 6.07 15.53 -1.20
C LEU A 191 6.84 14.50 -2.02
N ALA A 192 6.26 14.04 -3.14
CA ALA A 192 6.95 13.09 -4.01
C ALA A 192 8.28 13.65 -4.54
N LYS A 193 8.33 14.93 -4.95
CA LYS A 193 9.58 15.55 -5.43
C LYS A 193 10.66 15.70 -4.35
N GLU A 194 10.28 15.84 -3.09
CA GLU A 194 11.24 15.95 -1.99
C GLU A 194 12.03 14.64 -1.80
N VAL A 195 11.37 13.49 -2.00
CA VAL A 195 11.96 12.15 -1.78
C VAL A 195 12.28 11.38 -3.07
N ASP A 196 11.76 11.82 -4.20
CA ASP A 196 11.97 11.28 -5.55
C ASP A 196 12.07 12.41 -6.59
N PRO A 197 13.14 13.24 -6.56
CA PRO A 197 13.27 14.41 -7.45
C PRO A 197 13.23 14.06 -8.94
N GLN A 198 13.74 12.88 -9.30
CA GLN A 198 13.79 12.37 -10.67
C GLN A 198 12.47 11.68 -11.10
N GLY A 199 11.53 11.47 -10.19
CA GLY A 199 10.24 10.83 -10.46
C GLY A 199 10.38 9.36 -10.91
N LEU A 200 11.39 8.64 -10.40
CA LEU A 200 11.69 7.24 -10.78
C LEU A 200 10.71 6.24 -10.20
N ARG A 201 10.09 6.53 -9.05
CA ARG A 201 9.20 5.64 -8.29
C ARG A 201 7.83 6.27 -8.01
N THR A 202 7.59 7.45 -8.55
CA THR A 202 6.32 8.19 -8.46
C THR A 202 5.43 7.91 -9.67
N ILE A 203 4.17 7.56 -9.40
CA ILE A 203 3.09 7.39 -10.38
C ILE A 203 2.04 8.44 -10.08
N GLY A 204 1.72 9.28 -11.07
CA GLY A 204 0.68 10.30 -10.93
C GLY A 204 -0.71 9.71 -11.16
N VAL A 205 -1.67 10.05 -10.30
CA VAL A 205 -3.09 9.72 -10.51
C VAL A 205 -3.90 11.00 -10.50
N LEU A 206 -4.64 11.26 -11.57
CA LEU A 206 -5.58 12.36 -11.65
C LEU A 206 -7.01 11.87 -11.40
N THR A 207 -7.65 12.40 -10.37
CA THR A 207 -9.05 12.09 -10.03
C THR A 207 -9.96 13.26 -10.42
N LYS A 208 -11.29 13.09 -10.32
CA LYS A 208 -12.27 14.18 -10.50
C LYS A 208 -12.19 14.91 -11.85
N LEU A 209 -11.81 14.21 -12.91
CA LEU A 209 -11.76 14.76 -14.28
C LEU A 209 -13.15 15.16 -14.80
N ASP A 210 -14.20 14.57 -14.25
CA ASP A 210 -15.61 14.87 -14.49
C ASP A 210 -16.08 16.18 -13.82
N LEU A 211 -15.30 16.73 -12.90
CA LEU A 211 -15.62 17.95 -12.14
C LEU A 211 -14.75 19.14 -12.54
N MET A 212 -14.06 19.07 -13.68
CA MET A 212 -13.32 20.20 -14.22
C MET A 212 -14.29 21.26 -14.78
N ASP A 213 -13.86 22.52 -14.75
CA ASP A 213 -14.66 23.62 -15.27
C ASP A 213 -14.88 23.48 -16.78
N GLU A 214 -16.07 23.82 -17.24
CA GLU A 214 -16.42 23.73 -18.66
C GLU A 214 -15.46 24.60 -19.51
N GLY A 215 -14.91 24.02 -20.57
CA GLY A 215 -13.88 24.66 -21.40
C GLY A 215 -12.44 24.43 -20.93
N THR A 216 -12.23 23.71 -19.82
CA THR A 216 -10.90 23.27 -19.37
C THR A 216 -10.72 21.76 -19.51
N ASP A 217 -9.47 21.30 -19.62
CA ASP A 217 -9.12 19.88 -19.58
C ASP A 217 -7.72 19.65 -18.99
N ALA A 218 -7.44 18.40 -18.61
CA ALA A 218 -6.17 17.97 -18.03
C ALA A 218 -5.28 17.25 -19.06
N ARG A 219 -5.47 17.51 -20.37
CA ARG A 219 -4.79 16.75 -21.43
C ARG A 219 -3.28 16.85 -21.34
N GLU A 220 -2.73 18.03 -21.11
CA GLU A 220 -1.27 18.22 -21.01
C GLU A 220 -0.65 17.47 -19.83
N ILE A 221 -1.42 17.27 -18.76
CA ILE A 221 -0.97 16.51 -17.58
C ILE A 221 -0.98 15.02 -17.92
N LEU A 222 -2.08 14.51 -18.50
CA LEU A 222 -2.22 13.12 -18.89
C LEU A 222 -1.26 12.71 -20.02
N GLU A 223 -0.91 13.64 -20.91
CA GLU A 223 0.14 13.48 -21.92
C GLU A 223 1.56 13.61 -21.33
N ASN A 224 1.69 13.82 -20.02
CA ASN A 224 2.94 13.91 -19.28
C ASN A 224 3.84 15.08 -19.74
N ARG A 225 3.23 16.19 -20.20
CA ARG A 225 3.93 17.37 -20.74
C ARG A 225 4.10 18.47 -19.70
N LEU A 226 3.08 18.73 -18.89
CA LEU A 226 3.09 19.85 -17.94
C LEU A 226 4.08 19.63 -16.78
N PHE A 227 4.00 18.47 -16.12
CA PHE A 227 4.90 18.08 -15.04
C PHE A 227 5.35 16.62 -15.25
N PRO A 228 6.46 16.38 -15.96
CA PRO A 228 6.83 15.02 -16.35
C PRO A 228 7.22 14.12 -15.18
N LEU A 229 6.59 12.94 -15.11
CA LEU A 229 7.00 11.81 -14.25
C LEU A 229 7.49 10.65 -15.13
N ARG A 230 8.51 9.89 -14.70
CA ARG A 230 9.00 8.75 -15.51
C ARG A 230 7.94 7.68 -15.72
N ARG A 231 7.04 7.52 -14.77
CA ARG A 231 5.92 6.55 -14.84
C ARG A 231 4.62 7.15 -15.34
N GLY A 232 4.63 8.44 -15.71
CA GLY A 232 3.49 9.16 -16.25
C GLY A 232 2.33 9.35 -15.27
N TYR A 233 1.17 9.65 -15.86
CA TYR A 233 -0.09 9.87 -15.15
C TYR A 233 -1.17 8.92 -15.66
N VAL A 234 -2.08 8.54 -14.76
CA VAL A 234 -3.30 7.83 -15.11
C VAL A 234 -4.49 8.63 -14.58
N GLY A 235 -5.42 8.96 -15.45
CA GLY A 235 -6.69 9.59 -15.10
C GLY A 235 -7.71 8.54 -14.66
N VAL A 236 -8.47 8.83 -13.60
CA VAL A 236 -9.56 8.00 -13.10
C VAL A 236 -10.79 8.84 -12.78
N VAL A 237 -11.98 8.27 -12.96
CA VAL A 237 -13.26 8.90 -12.61
C VAL A 237 -13.96 8.02 -11.59
N ASN A 238 -14.07 8.54 -10.37
CA ASN A 238 -14.63 7.82 -9.23
C ASN A 238 -16.11 8.16 -9.03
N ARG A 239 -16.82 7.36 -8.23
CA ARG A 239 -18.16 7.73 -7.76
C ARG A 239 -18.11 9.04 -6.97
N GLY A 240 -18.98 9.98 -7.33
CA GLY A 240 -19.21 11.19 -6.55
C GLY A 240 -20.03 10.92 -5.28
N GLN A 241 -20.18 11.93 -4.42
CA GLN A 241 -20.93 11.78 -3.16
C GLN A 241 -22.40 11.35 -3.37
N LYS A 242 -23.05 11.87 -4.42
CA LYS A 242 -24.43 11.48 -4.79
C LYS A 242 -24.52 10.01 -5.18
N ASP A 243 -23.56 9.52 -5.97
CA ASP A 243 -23.49 8.12 -6.39
C ASP A 243 -23.26 7.19 -5.19
N ILE A 244 -22.42 7.60 -4.23
CA ILE A 244 -22.15 6.83 -2.99
C ILE A 244 -23.41 6.75 -2.12
N VAL A 245 -24.08 7.88 -1.88
CA VAL A 245 -25.33 7.92 -1.11
C VAL A 245 -26.43 7.10 -1.81
N GLY A 246 -26.49 7.16 -3.13
CA GLY A 246 -27.37 6.33 -3.96
C GLY A 246 -26.96 4.86 -4.07
N LYS A 247 -25.89 4.42 -3.37
CA LYS A 247 -25.32 3.07 -3.44
C LYS A 247 -25.11 2.58 -4.87
N LYS A 248 -24.65 3.47 -5.75
CA LYS A 248 -24.30 3.11 -7.12
C LYS A 248 -23.22 2.03 -7.10
N ASP A 249 -23.51 0.95 -7.80
CA ASP A 249 -22.62 -0.19 -7.91
C ASP A 249 -21.28 0.20 -8.56
N ILE A 250 -20.19 -0.43 -8.11
CA ILE A 250 -18.84 -0.13 -8.60
C ILE A 250 -18.68 -0.53 -10.07
N ARG A 251 -19.30 -1.62 -10.54
CA ARG A 251 -19.22 -1.99 -11.97
C ARG A 251 -19.88 -0.94 -12.85
N ALA A 252 -21.04 -0.44 -12.43
CA ALA A 252 -21.70 0.67 -13.12
C ALA A 252 -20.84 1.95 -13.13
N ALA A 253 -20.04 2.18 -12.09
CA ALA A 253 -19.09 3.29 -12.06
C ALA A 253 -17.91 3.08 -13.03
N LEU A 254 -17.36 1.87 -13.13
CA LEU A 254 -16.30 1.53 -14.08
C LEU A 254 -16.77 1.65 -15.54
N ASP A 255 -18.00 1.23 -15.84
CA ASP A 255 -18.59 1.39 -17.17
C ASP A 255 -18.80 2.87 -17.51
N ALA A 256 -19.25 3.68 -16.54
CA ALA A 256 -19.39 5.12 -16.69
C ALA A 256 -18.03 5.81 -16.90
N GLU A 257 -16.99 5.41 -16.17
CA GLU A 257 -15.61 5.89 -16.35
C GLU A 257 -15.10 5.57 -17.76
N ARG A 258 -15.29 4.34 -18.25
CA ARG A 258 -14.87 3.95 -19.60
C ARG A 258 -15.61 4.78 -20.65
N LYS A 259 -16.92 4.98 -20.48
CA LYS A 259 -17.72 5.82 -21.38
C LYS A 259 -17.24 7.28 -21.37
N PHE A 260 -16.90 7.83 -20.20
CA PHE A 260 -16.36 9.18 -20.07
C PHE A 260 -15.11 9.36 -20.94
N PHE A 261 -14.11 8.48 -20.79
CA PHE A 261 -12.86 8.60 -21.56
C PHE A 261 -13.03 8.40 -23.06
N LEU A 262 -13.95 7.51 -23.48
CA LEU A 262 -14.24 7.29 -24.90
C LEU A 262 -15.02 8.44 -25.55
N ALA A 263 -15.85 9.14 -24.77
CA ALA A 263 -16.68 10.23 -25.26
C ALA A 263 -15.97 11.60 -25.22
N HIS A 264 -15.05 11.81 -24.28
CA HIS A 264 -14.42 13.11 -24.07
C HIS A 264 -13.45 13.48 -25.21
N PRO A 265 -13.64 14.61 -25.92
CA PRO A 265 -12.82 14.98 -27.08
C PRO A 265 -11.32 15.04 -26.79
N SER A 266 -10.93 15.59 -25.64
CA SER A 266 -9.51 15.73 -25.25
C SER A 266 -8.83 14.45 -24.77
N TYR A 267 -9.58 13.38 -24.47
CA TYR A 267 -9.03 12.15 -23.85
C TYR A 267 -9.24 10.89 -24.70
N ARG A 268 -10.15 10.93 -25.69
CA ARG A 268 -10.54 9.76 -26.50
C ARG A 268 -9.35 9.03 -27.14
N HIS A 269 -8.35 9.74 -27.64
CA HIS A 269 -7.16 9.16 -28.27
C HIS A 269 -6.26 8.38 -27.30
N MET A 270 -6.43 8.58 -25.99
CA MET A 270 -5.64 7.93 -24.94
C MET A 270 -6.49 7.10 -23.97
N ALA A 271 -7.77 6.88 -24.27
CA ALA A 271 -8.70 6.16 -23.39
C ALA A 271 -8.22 4.76 -22.97
N ASP A 272 -7.42 4.08 -23.80
CA ASP A 272 -6.85 2.75 -23.49
C ASP A 272 -5.73 2.78 -22.43
N ARG A 273 -5.20 3.96 -22.11
CA ARG A 273 -4.19 4.20 -21.07
C ARG A 273 -4.76 4.97 -19.87
N LEU A 274 -6.08 5.01 -19.74
CA LEU A 274 -6.79 5.71 -18.68
C LEU A 274 -7.79 4.77 -18.01
N GLY A 275 -8.28 5.20 -16.85
CA GLY A 275 -9.26 4.47 -16.05
C GLY A 275 -8.65 3.56 -14.98
N THR A 276 -9.51 3.16 -14.06
CA THR A 276 -9.17 2.38 -12.87
C THR A 276 -8.56 1.03 -13.24
N GLN A 277 -9.11 0.33 -14.24
CA GLN A 277 -8.58 -0.97 -14.68
C GLN A 277 -7.14 -0.86 -15.21
N TYR A 278 -6.86 0.17 -16.01
CA TYR A 278 -5.51 0.44 -16.51
C TYR A 278 -4.56 0.80 -15.36
N LEU A 279 -5.03 1.60 -14.39
CA LEU A 279 -4.26 1.95 -13.20
C LEU A 279 -3.88 0.70 -12.40
N GLN A 280 -4.85 -0.18 -12.11
CA GLN A 280 -4.63 -1.39 -11.32
C GLN A 280 -3.60 -2.32 -11.99
N HIS A 281 -3.70 -2.50 -13.31
CA HIS A 281 -2.73 -3.28 -14.08
C HIS A 281 -1.34 -2.65 -14.05
N THR A 282 -1.28 -1.33 -14.27
CA THR A 282 -0.03 -0.56 -14.22
C THR A 282 0.64 -0.71 -12.85
N LEU A 283 -0.11 -0.54 -11.76
CA LEU A 283 0.43 -0.68 -10.40
C LEU A 283 0.95 -2.07 -10.12
N ASN A 284 0.23 -3.12 -10.54
CA ASN A 284 0.69 -4.50 -10.38
C ASN A 284 1.98 -4.76 -11.17
N GLN A 285 2.05 -4.28 -12.41
CA GLN A 285 3.26 -4.40 -13.23
C GLN A 285 4.44 -3.64 -12.61
N GLN A 286 4.22 -2.40 -12.15
CA GLN A 286 5.28 -1.59 -11.55
C GLN A 286 5.75 -2.16 -10.22
N LEU A 287 4.84 -2.63 -9.38
CA LEU A 287 5.20 -3.30 -8.12
C LEU A 287 5.99 -4.57 -8.41
N THR A 288 5.56 -5.38 -9.38
CA THR A 288 6.27 -6.61 -9.78
C THR A 288 7.69 -6.32 -10.26
N ASN A 289 7.85 -5.34 -11.16
CA ASN A 289 9.16 -4.91 -11.64
C ASN A 289 10.03 -4.38 -10.49
N HIS A 290 9.45 -3.56 -9.62
CA HIS A 290 10.16 -2.99 -8.48
C HIS A 290 10.60 -4.06 -7.48
N ILE A 291 9.74 -5.06 -7.20
CA ILE A 291 10.11 -6.25 -6.42
C ILE A 291 11.29 -6.95 -7.06
N ARG A 292 11.22 -7.26 -8.35
CA ARG A 292 12.31 -7.95 -9.06
C ARG A 292 13.64 -7.19 -8.93
N ASP A 293 13.61 -5.87 -9.08
CA ASP A 293 14.82 -5.05 -9.09
C ASP A 293 15.40 -4.87 -7.67
N THR A 294 14.56 -4.91 -6.64
CA THR A 294 14.95 -4.75 -5.21
C THR A 294 15.24 -6.06 -4.48
N LEU A 295 14.73 -7.19 -4.98
CA LEU A 295 14.84 -8.50 -4.33
C LEU A 295 16.30 -8.94 -4.06
N PRO A 296 17.28 -8.73 -4.96
CA PRO A 296 18.68 -9.06 -4.68
C PRO A 296 19.22 -8.29 -3.47
N THR A 297 18.96 -6.99 -3.41
CA THR A 297 19.38 -6.12 -2.31
C THR A 297 18.69 -6.51 -1.00
N LEU A 298 17.39 -6.81 -1.06
CA LEU A 298 16.62 -7.29 0.10
C LEU A 298 17.18 -8.62 0.62
N ARG A 299 17.49 -9.57 -0.27
CA ARG A 299 18.10 -10.86 0.08
C ARG A 299 19.45 -10.66 0.77
N ASP A 300 20.31 -9.81 0.20
CA ASP A 300 21.64 -9.58 0.76
C ASP A 300 21.56 -8.88 2.13
N SER A 301 20.59 -7.97 2.31
CA SER A 301 20.29 -7.35 3.61
C SER A 301 19.78 -8.37 4.64
N LEU A 302 18.84 -9.25 4.24
CA LEU A 302 18.35 -10.35 5.06
C LEU A 302 19.48 -11.29 5.50
N GLN A 303 20.35 -11.68 4.58
CA GLN A 303 21.49 -12.56 4.87
C GLN A 303 22.49 -11.91 5.84
N LYS A 304 22.82 -10.62 5.64
CA LYS A 304 23.70 -9.88 6.56
C LYS A 304 23.11 -9.79 7.97
N LYS A 305 21.81 -9.50 8.08
CA LYS A 305 21.12 -9.43 9.37
C LYS A 305 21.03 -10.81 10.05
N LEU A 306 20.76 -11.86 9.28
CA LEU A 306 20.77 -13.24 9.78
C LEU A 306 22.15 -13.60 10.33
N PHE A 307 23.23 -13.29 9.60
CA PHE A 307 24.59 -13.56 10.04
C PHE A 307 24.96 -12.79 11.33
N ALA A 308 24.53 -11.53 11.46
CA ALA A 308 24.72 -10.77 12.69
C ALA A 308 23.99 -11.42 13.87
N LEU A 309 22.73 -11.82 13.69
CA LEU A 309 21.96 -12.54 14.71
C LEU A 309 22.57 -13.89 15.08
N GLU A 310 23.08 -14.64 14.11
CA GLU A 310 23.78 -15.91 14.34
C GLU A 310 25.06 -15.70 15.16
N LYS A 311 25.80 -14.62 14.90
CA LYS A 311 26.98 -14.24 15.68
C LYS A 311 26.59 -13.88 17.11
N ASP A 312 25.59 -13.03 17.31
CA ASP A 312 25.10 -12.65 18.64
C ASP A 312 24.67 -13.90 19.42
N VAL A 313 23.88 -14.79 18.81
CA VAL A 313 23.48 -16.08 19.39
C VAL A 313 24.68 -16.98 19.72
N ALA A 314 25.72 -17.00 18.89
CA ALA A 314 26.93 -17.77 19.14
C ALA A 314 27.74 -17.21 20.33
N GLU A 315 27.81 -15.88 20.48
CA GLU A 315 28.38 -15.24 21.66
C GLU A 315 27.60 -15.63 22.93
N TYR A 316 26.26 -15.79 22.85
CA TYR A 316 25.43 -16.27 23.95
C TYR A 316 25.64 -17.75 24.34
N LYS A 317 26.19 -18.61 23.47
CA LYS A 317 26.47 -20.02 23.81
C LYS A 317 27.55 -20.20 24.89
N ASN A 318 28.36 -19.17 25.14
CA ASN A 318 29.44 -19.19 26.13
C ASN A 318 29.02 -18.65 27.51
N PHE A 319 27.73 -18.35 27.74
CA PHE A 319 27.26 -17.75 29.00
C PHE A 319 26.71 -18.79 29.98
N GLN A 320 27.16 -18.72 31.24
CA GLN A 320 26.69 -19.60 32.32
C GLN A 320 25.36 -19.10 32.92
N PRO A 321 24.41 -20.00 33.25
CA PRO A 321 23.04 -19.66 33.66
C PRO A 321 22.86 -18.99 35.04
N ASN A 322 23.93 -18.62 35.76
CA ASN A 322 23.86 -18.17 37.16
C ASN A 322 24.13 -16.67 37.41
N ASP A 323 24.25 -15.83 36.38
CA ASP A 323 24.43 -14.37 36.54
C ASP A 323 23.07 -13.64 36.78
N PRO A 324 22.76 -13.14 37.99
CA PRO A 324 21.41 -12.67 38.36
C PRO A 324 21.00 -11.35 37.72
N GLY A 325 21.94 -10.44 37.44
CA GLY A 325 21.63 -9.11 36.86
C GLY A 325 21.26 -9.15 35.38
N ARG A 326 21.49 -10.29 34.72
CA ARG A 326 21.36 -10.45 33.26
C ARG A 326 20.31 -11.46 32.83
N LYS A 327 19.78 -12.29 33.74
CA LYS A 327 18.61 -13.15 33.49
C LYS A 327 17.44 -12.34 32.94
N THR A 328 17.16 -11.16 33.50
CA THR A 328 16.04 -10.33 33.05
C THR A 328 16.23 -9.81 31.62
N LYS A 329 17.45 -9.40 31.26
CA LYS A 329 17.76 -8.86 29.92
C LYS A 329 17.80 -9.95 28.84
N ALA A 330 18.40 -11.10 29.15
CA ALA A 330 18.45 -12.26 28.26
C ALA A 330 17.07 -12.91 28.08
N LEU A 331 16.25 -13.00 29.13
CA LEU A 331 14.87 -13.50 29.04
C LEU A 331 13.99 -12.53 28.23
N LEU A 332 14.10 -11.22 28.45
CA LEU A 332 13.40 -10.19 27.68
C LEU A 332 13.75 -10.28 26.19
N GLN A 333 15.02 -10.47 25.84
CA GLN A 333 15.46 -10.52 24.45
C GLN A 333 15.13 -11.85 23.77
N LEU A 334 15.22 -12.99 24.48
CA LEU A 334 14.73 -14.28 24.00
C LEU A 334 13.21 -14.29 23.76
N PHE A 335 12.42 -13.63 24.62
CA PHE A 335 10.97 -13.54 24.47
C PHE A 335 10.57 -12.58 23.34
N HIS A 336 11.26 -11.44 23.19
CA HIS A 336 10.93 -10.44 22.16
C HIS A 336 11.48 -10.78 20.76
N GLU A 337 12.65 -11.40 20.64
CA GLU A 337 13.30 -11.61 19.33
C GLU A 337 13.25 -13.07 18.86
N ARG A 338 13.32 -14.04 19.79
CA ARG A 338 13.49 -15.46 19.43
C ARG A 338 12.19 -16.25 19.37
N PHE A 339 11.22 -15.92 20.22
CA PHE A 339 9.96 -16.64 20.30
C PHE A 339 9.16 -16.61 18.99
N PRO A 340 9.07 -15.48 18.27
CA PRO A 340 8.34 -15.49 17.01
C PRO A 340 9.19 -16.01 15.84
N PHE A 341 10.52 -16.05 15.98
CA PHE A 341 11.40 -16.71 15.00
C PHE A 341 11.25 -18.24 15.02
N GLU A 342 11.04 -18.84 16.20
CA GLU A 342 10.71 -20.26 16.30
C GLU A 342 9.29 -20.57 15.83
N ILE A 343 8.32 -19.67 16.03
CA ILE A 343 6.95 -19.81 15.47
C ILE A 343 6.99 -19.75 13.93
N VAL A 344 7.76 -18.83 13.35
CA VAL A 344 7.98 -18.77 11.89
C VAL A 344 8.66 -20.04 11.38
N LYS A 345 9.57 -20.65 12.15
CA LYS A 345 10.18 -21.95 11.81
C LYS A 345 9.23 -23.14 11.98
N MET A 346 8.22 -23.05 12.86
CA MET A 346 7.25 -24.11 13.09
C MET A 346 6.09 -24.11 12.08
N GLU A 347 5.78 -22.97 11.45
CA GLU A 347 4.72 -22.89 10.42
C GLU A 347 5.22 -22.75 8.97
N ILE A 348 6.52 -22.49 8.77
CA ILE A 348 7.10 -22.40 7.43
C ILE A 348 8.06 -23.57 7.23
N ASP A 349 7.61 -24.56 6.45
CA ASP A 349 8.48 -25.61 5.93
C ASP A 349 9.56 -24.97 5.04
N GLU A 350 10.73 -24.75 5.62
CA GLU A 350 11.91 -24.19 4.96
C GLU A 350 12.26 -24.96 3.68
N LYS A 351 11.91 -26.25 3.62
CA LYS A 351 12.12 -27.13 2.46
C LYS A 351 11.15 -26.81 1.33
N GLU A 352 9.90 -26.50 1.66
CA GLU A 352 8.86 -26.10 0.71
C GLU A 352 9.12 -24.68 0.18
N MET A 353 9.51 -23.75 1.06
CA MET A 353 9.88 -22.39 0.65
C MET A 353 11.15 -22.39 -0.22
N ARG A 354 12.17 -23.20 0.10
CA ARG A 354 13.36 -23.37 -0.76
C ARG A 354 13.00 -23.99 -2.10
N LYS A 355 12.04 -24.93 -2.14
CA LYS A 355 11.50 -25.48 -3.40
C LYS A 355 10.79 -24.41 -4.22
N GLU A 356 9.92 -23.60 -3.63
CA GLU A 356 9.21 -22.52 -4.33
C GLU A 356 10.18 -21.48 -4.89
N ILE A 357 11.19 -21.08 -4.09
CA ILE A 357 12.24 -20.15 -4.51
C ILE A 357 13.11 -20.79 -5.61
N GLN A 358 13.50 -22.06 -5.50
CA GLN A 358 14.25 -22.75 -6.55
C GLN A 358 13.43 -22.95 -7.83
N PHE A 359 12.12 -23.21 -7.71
CA PHE A 359 11.21 -23.33 -8.84
C PHE A 359 11.09 -21.98 -9.56
N ALA A 360 10.94 -20.89 -8.82
CA ALA A 360 10.98 -19.54 -9.37
C ALA A 360 12.32 -19.25 -10.08
N ILE A 361 13.46 -19.58 -9.46
CA ILE A 361 14.80 -19.39 -10.03
C ILE A 361 15.05 -20.26 -11.28
N ARG A 362 14.56 -21.50 -11.32
CA ARG A 362 14.66 -22.37 -12.50
C ARG A 362 13.85 -21.84 -13.67
N ASN A 363 12.65 -21.34 -13.42
CA ASN A 363 11.81 -20.73 -14.45
C ASN A 363 12.34 -19.37 -14.93
N ILE A 364 13.19 -18.69 -14.14
CA ILE A 364 13.94 -17.49 -14.57
C ILE A 364 15.01 -17.82 -15.62
N HIS A 365 15.61 -19.02 -15.59
CA HIS A 365 16.67 -19.42 -16.53
C HIS A 365 16.14 -20.08 -17.82
N GLY A 366 14.87 -20.47 -17.86
CA GLY A 366 14.24 -21.08 -19.04
C GLY A 366 13.82 -20.08 -20.13
N ILE A 367 13.96 -18.76 -19.89
CA ILE A 367 13.58 -17.70 -20.84
C ILE A 367 14.84 -17.03 -21.42
N ARG A 368 15.78 -17.84 -21.89
CA ARG A 368 16.80 -17.41 -22.82
C ARG A 368 16.88 -18.44 -23.95
N TRP A 369 16.46 -17.99 -25.13
CA TRP A 369 16.49 -18.65 -26.45
C TRP A 369 15.41 -19.72 -26.69
N VAL A 370 14.30 -19.34 -27.35
CA VAL A 370 14.06 -19.47 -28.81
C VAL A 370 13.11 -18.37 -29.24
#